data_AF-A0A9E1IYD0-F1
#
_entry.id   AF-A0A9E1IYD0-F1
#
_cell.length_a   1.000
_cell.length_b   1.000
_cell.length_c   1.000
_cell.angle_alpha   90.00
_cell.angle_beta   90.00
_cell.angle_gamma   90.00
#
_symmetry.space_group_name_H-M   'P 1'
#
loop_
_entity.id
_entity.type
_entity.pdbx_description
1 polymer ?
#
loop_
_entity_poly.entity_id
_entity_poly.type
_entity_poly.pdbx_seq_one_letter_code
_entity_poly.pdbx_strand_id
1 'polypeptide(L)'
;TGHLVFSTLHTNSAPETITRLLDMGMNPLNFADALLLIVAQRLVRTLCNNCKEDYHPTQEEFDILVQQYGKNDFPQLEIKYTEELTLKKPVGCAKCNETGYAGRTGLHECLNGTDEIKRIIMQKAMVEDLRNQAIKDGMRTLKQDGIYKIFKGDCDLKQVLAVCIV
;
A
#
# COMPACT_ATOMS: atom_id res chain seq x y z
N THR A 1 11.58 -13.20 -26.57
CA THR A 1 12.35 -12.07 -27.15
C THR A 1 13.29 -11.42 -26.14
N GLY A 2 13.14 -11.64 -24.82
CA GLY A 2 14.16 -11.29 -23.83
C GLY A 2 14.24 -9.80 -23.46
N HIS A 3 13.32 -8.96 -23.94
CA HIS A 3 13.28 -7.55 -23.61
C HIS A 3 12.60 -7.31 -22.27
N LEU A 4 13.12 -6.36 -21.50
CA LEU A 4 12.45 -5.83 -20.32
C LEU A 4 11.37 -4.82 -20.78
N VAL A 5 10.12 -5.05 -20.38
CA VAL A 5 8.98 -4.24 -20.81
C VAL A 5 8.36 -3.56 -19.60
N PHE A 6 8.16 -2.25 -19.72
CA PHE A 6 7.38 -1.45 -18.78
C PHE A 6 6.08 -1.02 -19.45
N SER A 7 4.96 -1.14 -18.74
CA SER A 7 3.65 -0.71 -19.21
C SER A 7 2.81 -0.26 -18.02
N THR A 8 1.68 0.40 -18.31
CA THR A 8 0.75 0.92 -17.30
C THR A 8 -0.66 0.44 -17.61
N LEU A 9 -1.40 0.07 -16.57
CA LEU A 9 -2.82 -0.28 -16.68
C LEU A 9 -3.60 0.37 -15.53
N HIS A 10 -4.85 0.74 -15.80
CA HIS A 10 -5.74 1.30 -14.78
C HIS A 10 -6.50 0.19 -14.06
N THR A 11 -6.04 -0.19 -12.87
CA THR A 11 -6.71 -1.12 -11.93
C THR A 11 -6.65 -0.59 -10.50
N ASN A 12 -7.43 -1.17 -9.57
CA ASN A 12 -7.48 -0.65 -8.20
C ASN A 12 -6.37 -1.22 -7.29
N SER A 13 -5.84 -2.39 -7.65
CA SER A 13 -4.82 -3.15 -6.92
C SER A 13 -3.91 -3.91 -7.90
N ALA A 14 -2.77 -4.39 -7.41
CA ALA A 14 -1.82 -5.19 -8.17
C ALA A 14 -2.37 -6.59 -8.53
N PRO A 15 -3.05 -7.33 -7.62
CA PRO A 15 -3.74 -8.57 -7.98
C PRO A 15 -4.82 -8.39 -9.06
N GLU A 16 -5.59 -7.29 -9.05
CA GLU A 16 -6.60 -7.01 -10.08
C GLU A 16 -6.01 -6.75 -11.46
N THR A 17 -4.75 -6.31 -11.55
CA THR A 17 -4.06 -6.18 -12.85
C THR A 17 -3.97 -7.53 -13.55
N ILE A 18 -3.70 -8.61 -12.80
CA ILE A 18 -3.62 -9.97 -13.34
C ILE A 18 -4.97 -10.36 -13.93
N THR A 19 -6.06 -10.27 -13.15
CA THR A 19 -7.39 -10.67 -13.63
C THR A 19 -7.81 -9.82 -14.83
N ARG A 20 -7.54 -8.51 -14.81
CA ARG A 20 -7.86 -7.62 -15.93
C ARG A 20 -7.15 -8.01 -17.23
N LEU A 21 -5.87 -8.38 -17.16
CA LEU A 21 -5.12 -8.82 -18.33
C LEU A 21 -5.62 -10.15 -18.87
N LEU A 22 -6.01 -11.08 -17.99
CA LEU A 22 -6.64 -12.34 -18.39
C LEU A 22 -8.01 -12.12 -19.06
N ASP A 23 -8.82 -11.20 -18.53
CA ASP A 23 -10.12 -10.82 -19.11
C ASP A 23 -9.97 -10.17 -20.49
N MET A 24 -8.86 -9.48 -20.74
CA MET A 24 -8.51 -8.92 -22.05
C MET A 24 -8.03 -9.98 -23.06
N GLY A 25 -8.05 -11.26 -22.67
CA GLY A 25 -7.72 -12.39 -23.56
C GLY A 25 -6.25 -12.79 -23.54
N MET A 26 -5.45 -12.31 -22.59
CA MET A 26 -4.08 -12.79 -22.45
C MET A 26 -4.04 -14.27 -22.06
N ASN A 27 -3.20 -15.04 -22.74
CA ASN A 27 -2.97 -16.43 -22.39
C ASN A 27 -2.29 -16.51 -21.01
N PRO A 28 -2.87 -17.23 -20.02
CA PRO A 28 -2.32 -17.29 -18.66
C PRO A 28 -0.90 -17.82 -18.57
N LEU A 29 -0.54 -18.82 -19.39
CA LEU A 29 0.79 -19.44 -19.39
C LEU A 29 1.85 -18.42 -19.82
N ASN A 30 1.63 -17.78 -20.97
CA ASN A 30 2.56 -16.79 -21.52
C ASN A 30 2.68 -15.57 -20.59
N PHE A 31 1.57 -15.16 -19.98
CA PHE A 31 1.57 -14.05 -19.04
C PHE A 31 2.34 -14.37 -17.76
N ALA A 32 2.06 -15.52 -17.14
CA ALA A 32 2.72 -15.95 -15.91
C ALA A 32 4.24 -16.04 -16.12
N ASP A 33 4.69 -16.62 -17.24
CA ASP A 33 6.12 -16.75 -17.53
C ASP A 33 6.83 -15.39 -17.69
N ALA A 34 6.16 -14.42 -18.34
CA ALA A 34 6.69 -13.08 -18.58
C ALA A 34 6.55 -12.12 -17.39
N LEU A 35 5.73 -12.44 -16.39
CA LEU A 35 5.44 -11.56 -15.26
C LEU A 35 6.62 -11.50 -14.29
N LEU A 36 7.17 -10.29 -14.10
CA LEU A 36 8.22 -10.01 -13.11
C LEU A 36 7.68 -9.29 -11.88
N LEU A 37 6.95 -8.19 -12.08
CA LEU A 37 6.48 -7.32 -11.01
C LEU A 37 5.25 -6.53 -11.49
N ILE A 38 4.25 -6.39 -10.62
CA ILE A 38 3.19 -5.39 -10.76
C ILE A 38 3.27 -4.45 -9.57
N VAL A 39 3.22 -3.15 -9.85
CA VAL A 39 3.13 -2.10 -8.83
C VAL A 39 1.80 -1.37 -9.00
N ALA A 40 0.94 -1.47 -7.99
CA ALA A 40 -0.17 -0.56 -7.83
C ALA A 40 0.27 0.62 -6.96
N GLN A 41 -0.18 1.83 -7.33
CA GLN A 41 0.18 3.05 -6.62
C GLN A 41 -1.01 3.99 -6.42
N ARG A 42 -1.00 4.71 -5.30
CA ARG A 42 -1.87 5.88 -5.07
C ARG A 42 -1.04 7.02 -4.49
N LEU A 43 -1.52 8.25 -4.61
CA LEU A 43 -0.83 9.42 -4.05
C LEU A 43 -1.65 10.00 -2.90
N VAL A 44 -1.01 10.15 -1.75
CA VAL A 44 -1.55 10.90 -0.61
C VAL A 44 -0.85 12.24 -0.47
N ARG A 45 -1.50 13.20 0.19
CA ARG A 45 -0.81 14.44 0.58
C ARG A 45 0.18 14.15 1.69
N THR A 46 1.37 14.73 1.60
CA THR A 46 2.43 14.59 2.62
C THR A 46 2.25 15.64 3.71
N LEU A 47 2.48 15.29 4.97
CA LEU A 47 2.52 16.25 6.08
C LEU A 47 3.58 17.32 5.83
N CYS A 48 3.23 18.58 6.09
CA CYS A 48 4.16 19.68 5.87
C CYS A 48 5.34 19.59 6.83
N ASN A 49 6.56 19.47 6.31
CA ASN A 49 7.77 19.40 7.13
C ASN A 49 8.06 20.68 7.96
N ASN A 50 7.40 21.79 7.69
CA ASN A 50 7.59 23.04 8.44
C ASN A 50 6.67 23.18 9.65
N CYS A 51 5.51 22.51 9.65
CA CYS A 51 4.48 22.70 10.68
C CYS A 51 3.87 21.39 11.19
N LYS A 52 4.42 20.23 10.82
CA LYS A 52 3.98 18.96 11.41
C LYS A 52 4.42 18.92 12.88
N GLU A 53 3.51 18.53 13.75
CA GLU A 53 3.77 18.45 15.19
C GLU A 53 3.79 17.00 15.66
N ASP A 54 4.67 16.72 16.61
CA ASP A 54 4.69 15.49 17.38
C ASP A 54 3.53 15.45 18.37
N TYR A 55 2.90 14.29 18.48
CA TYR A 55 1.96 14.00 19.54
C TYR A 55 2.03 12.52 19.91
N HIS A 56 1.72 12.23 21.17
CA HIS A 56 1.50 10.86 21.61
C HIS A 56 0.05 10.48 21.26
N PRO A 57 -0.19 9.47 20.41
CA PRO A 57 -1.54 9.05 20.07
C PRO A 57 -2.24 8.44 21.28
N THR A 58 -3.57 8.50 21.31
CA THR A 58 -4.33 7.75 22.32
C THR A 58 -4.25 6.25 22.04
N GLN A 59 -4.47 5.42 23.07
CA GLN A 59 -4.59 3.97 22.89
C GLN A 59 -5.66 3.62 21.84
N GLU A 60 -6.80 4.33 21.85
CA GLU A 60 -7.87 4.13 20.88
C GLU A 60 -7.42 4.41 19.44
N GLU A 61 -6.66 5.48 19.22
CA GLU A 61 -6.13 5.82 17.90
C GLU A 61 -5.10 4.77 17.43
N PHE A 62 -4.24 4.31 18.33
CA PHE A 62 -3.31 3.22 18.04
C PHE A 62 -4.05 1.94 17.67
N ASP A 63 -5.08 1.57 18.44
CA ASP A 63 -5.88 0.37 18.18
C ASP A 63 -6.62 0.45 16.84
N ILE A 64 -7.08 1.65 16.44
CA ILE A 64 -7.64 1.89 15.10
C ILE A 64 -6.57 1.64 14.03
N LEU A 65 -5.34 2.16 14.19
CA LEU A 65 -4.26 1.93 13.22
C LEU A 65 -3.92 0.44 13.10
N VAL A 66 -3.84 -0.27 14.22
CA VAL A 66 -3.61 -1.73 14.26
C VAL A 66 -4.73 -2.47 13.54
N GLN A 67 -5.99 -2.11 13.82
CA GLN A 67 -7.15 -2.71 13.17
C GLN A 67 -7.16 -2.47 11.66
N GLN A 68 -6.88 -1.24 11.22
CA GLN A 68 -6.86 -0.87 9.81
C GLN A 68 -5.69 -1.52 9.04
N TYR A 69 -4.57 -1.79 9.69
CA TYR A 69 -3.44 -2.51 9.09
C TYR A 69 -3.74 -4.01 8.94
N GLY A 70 -4.51 -4.57 9.86
CA GLY A 70 -4.80 -5.99 9.98
C GLY A 70 -4.10 -6.58 11.19
N LYS A 71 -4.88 -7.06 12.17
CA LYS A 71 -4.38 -7.54 13.47
C LYS A 71 -3.35 -8.66 13.37
N ASN A 72 -3.47 -9.53 12.36
CA ASN A 72 -2.57 -10.65 12.15
C ASN A 72 -1.23 -10.22 11.54
N ASP A 73 -1.24 -9.15 10.74
CA ASP A 73 -0.06 -8.68 10.00
C ASP A 73 0.69 -7.58 10.74
N PHE A 74 -0.01 -6.80 11.58
CA PHE A 74 0.59 -5.67 12.32
C PHE A 74 1.81 -6.03 13.17
N PRO A 75 1.87 -7.19 13.86
CA PRO A 75 3.06 -7.58 14.63
C PRO A 75 4.36 -7.59 13.81
N GLN A 76 4.28 -7.75 12.48
CA GLN A 76 5.45 -7.72 11.58
C GLN A 76 6.12 -6.34 11.50
N LEU A 77 5.43 -5.27 11.93
CA LEU A 77 6.02 -3.93 11.99
C LEU A 77 6.90 -3.72 13.22
N GLU A 78 6.81 -4.60 14.22
CA GLU A 78 7.52 -4.49 15.51
C GLU A 78 7.23 -3.18 16.29
N ILE A 79 6.12 -2.50 15.96
CA ILE A 79 5.68 -1.28 16.63
C ILE A 79 4.79 -1.66 17.82
N LYS A 80 5.13 -1.14 19.00
CA LYS A 80 4.35 -1.33 20.23
C LYS A 80 3.84 0.02 20.73
N TYR A 81 2.66 0.00 21.35
CA TYR A 81 2.19 1.14 22.11
C TYR A 81 3.07 1.31 23.35
N THR A 82 3.79 2.42 23.40
CA THR A 82 4.71 2.79 24.47
C THR A 82 4.60 4.30 24.69
N GLU A 83 4.97 4.80 25.87
CA GLU A 83 4.93 6.24 26.16
C GLU A 83 5.82 7.08 25.21
N GLU A 84 6.79 6.44 24.57
CA GLU A 84 7.70 7.06 23.58
C GLU A 84 7.10 7.08 22.16
N LEU A 85 6.00 6.36 21.91
CA LEU A 85 5.36 6.32 20.60
C LEU A 85 4.89 7.73 20.22
N THR A 86 5.43 8.23 19.13
CA THR A 86 5.14 9.58 18.63
C THR A 86 4.64 9.51 17.20
N LEU A 87 3.50 10.14 16.92
CA LEU A 87 2.97 10.33 15.58
C LEU A 87 3.03 11.82 15.19
N LYS A 88 2.87 12.09 13.90
CA LYS A 88 2.86 13.46 13.36
C LYS A 88 1.45 13.85 12.94
N LYS A 89 1.01 15.06 13.31
CA LYS A 89 -0.28 15.64 12.90
C LYS A 89 -0.10 16.91 12.06
N PRO A 90 -1.05 17.23 11.16
CA PRO A 90 -1.05 18.49 10.42
C PRO A 90 -1.51 19.65 11.31
N VAL A 91 -0.83 20.80 11.22
CA VAL A 91 -1.21 22.04 11.94
C VAL A 91 -1.66 23.12 10.96
N GLY A 92 -0.78 23.53 10.05
CA GLY A 92 -1.01 24.67 9.15
C GLY A 92 0.07 25.73 9.31
N CYS A 93 0.53 26.27 8.19
CA CYS A 93 1.38 27.46 8.16
C CYS A 93 1.32 28.11 6.78
N ALA A 94 1.88 29.31 6.65
CA ALA A 94 1.96 30.04 5.39
C ALA A 94 2.60 29.22 4.24
N LYS A 95 3.59 28.36 4.53
CA LYS A 95 4.26 27.54 3.50
C LYS A 95 3.38 26.43 2.91
N CYS A 96 2.35 25.99 3.63
CA CYS A 96 1.40 24.99 3.17
C CYS A 96 -0.01 25.57 2.95
N ASN A 97 -0.13 26.90 2.86
CA ASN A 97 -1.40 27.61 2.74
C ASN A 97 -2.42 27.21 3.82
N GLU A 98 -1.95 27.07 5.06
CA GLU A 98 -2.78 26.68 6.22
C GLU A 98 -3.45 25.30 6.09
N THR A 99 -3.00 24.45 5.16
CA THR A 99 -3.60 23.11 4.98
C THR A 99 -2.98 22.05 5.89
N GLY A 100 -1.75 22.27 6.36
CA GLY A 100 -0.95 21.27 7.08
C GLY A 100 -0.26 20.24 6.18
N TYR A 101 -0.43 20.32 4.86
CA TYR A 101 0.15 19.38 3.89
C TYR A 101 0.98 20.09 2.81
N ALA A 102 2.10 19.50 2.40
CA ALA A 102 2.93 20.01 1.31
C ALA A 102 3.57 18.86 0.53
N GLY A 103 3.26 18.78 -0.78
CA GLY A 103 3.73 17.69 -1.64
C GLY A 103 2.84 16.45 -1.57
N ARG A 104 3.34 15.36 -2.17
CA ARG A 104 2.66 14.07 -2.24
C ARG A 104 3.63 12.93 -1.99
N THR A 105 3.15 11.90 -1.31
CA THR A 105 3.87 10.64 -1.08
C THR A 105 3.11 9.52 -1.78
N GLY A 106 3.82 8.65 -2.48
CA GLY A 106 3.23 7.47 -3.11
C GLY A 106 2.99 6.38 -2.09
N LEU A 107 1.81 5.76 -2.12
CA LEU A 107 1.52 4.48 -1.50
C LEU A 107 1.75 3.39 -2.54
N HIS A 108 2.42 2.31 -2.18
CA HIS A 108 2.81 1.26 -3.13
C HIS A 108 2.37 -0.12 -2.64
N GLU A 109 1.83 -0.88 -3.57
CA GLU A 109 1.52 -2.29 -3.42
C GLU A 109 2.27 -3.04 -4.53
N CYS A 110 3.25 -3.85 -4.12
CA CYS A 110 4.22 -4.48 -5.02
C CYS A 110 4.03 -6.00 -5.03
N LEU A 111 3.49 -6.53 -6.12
CA LEU A 111 3.27 -7.95 -6.33
C LEU A 111 4.38 -8.53 -7.19
N ASN A 112 5.23 -9.38 -6.61
CA ASN A 112 6.29 -10.07 -7.32
C ASN A 112 5.74 -11.29 -8.08
N GLY A 113 6.23 -11.52 -9.30
CA GLY A 113 5.93 -12.71 -10.10
C GLY A 113 6.66 -13.95 -9.59
N THR A 114 6.37 -14.38 -8.35
CA THR A 114 6.93 -15.60 -7.76
C THR A 114 6.40 -16.85 -8.46
N ASP A 115 7.09 -17.99 -8.30
CA ASP A 115 6.64 -19.26 -8.90
C ASP A 115 5.24 -19.67 -8.43
N GLU A 116 4.87 -19.35 -7.19
CA GLU A 116 3.54 -19.66 -6.66
C GLU A 116 2.46 -18.75 -7.27
N ILE A 117 2.73 -17.43 -7.38
CA ILE A 117 1.85 -16.51 -8.11
C ILE A 117 1.65 -16.98 -9.56
N LYS A 118 2.72 -17.40 -10.24
CA LYS A 118 2.64 -17.94 -11.60
C LYS A 118 1.72 -19.16 -11.67
N ARG A 119 1.79 -20.08 -10.71
CA ARG A 119 0.87 -21.24 -10.63
C ARG A 119 -0.57 -20.82 -10.46
N ILE A 120 -0.85 -19.89 -9.57
CA ILE A 120 -2.19 -19.36 -9.30
C ILE A 120 -2.77 -18.70 -10.57
N ILE A 121 -1.96 -17.94 -11.31
CA ILE A 121 -2.34 -17.35 -12.61
C ILE A 121 -2.71 -18.44 -13.62
N MET A 122 -1.88 -19.47 -13.78
CA MET A 122 -2.12 -20.56 -14.72
C MET A 122 -3.41 -21.33 -14.41
N GLN A 123 -3.77 -21.44 -13.12
CA GLN A 123 -5.01 -22.07 -12.66
C GLN A 123 -6.25 -21.17 -12.80
N LYS A 124 -6.08 -19.90 -13.17
CA LYS A 124 -7.15 -18.88 -13.21
C LYS A 124 -7.92 -18.78 -11.89
N ALA A 125 -7.19 -18.81 -10.78
CA ALA A 125 -7.79 -18.71 -9.44
C ALA A 125 -8.41 -17.32 -9.18
N MET A 126 -9.10 -17.19 -8.04
CA MET A 126 -9.73 -15.93 -7.65
C MET A 126 -8.68 -14.88 -7.28
N VAL A 127 -9.05 -13.60 -7.37
CA VAL A 127 -8.18 -12.47 -6.98
C VAL A 127 -7.76 -12.54 -5.50
N GLU A 128 -8.59 -13.15 -4.66
CA GLU A 128 -8.30 -13.34 -3.24
C GLU A 128 -7.12 -14.30 -3.02
N ASP A 129 -7.03 -15.37 -3.80
CA ASP A 129 -5.91 -16.32 -3.74
C ASP A 129 -4.60 -15.64 -4.13
N LEU A 130 -4.62 -14.83 -5.19
CA LEU A 130 -3.48 -14.02 -5.63
C LEU A 130 -3.06 -13.03 -4.55
N ARG A 131 -4.02 -12.33 -3.93
CA ARG A 131 -3.73 -11.37 -2.86
C ARG A 131 -3.10 -12.05 -1.65
N ASN A 132 -3.70 -13.15 -1.19
CA ASN A 132 -3.22 -13.88 -0.02
C ASN A 132 -1.82 -14.45 -0.25
N GLN A 133 -1.55 -14.98 -1.44
CA GLN A 133 -0.20 -15.44 -1.77
C GLN A 133 0.79 -14.28 -1.87
N ALA A 134 0.42 -13.17 -2.52
CA ALA A 134 1.30 -12.01 -2.62
C ALA A 134 1.66 -11.43 -1.25
N ILE A 135 0.71 -11.38 -0.31
CA ILE A 135 0.97 -10.95 1.08
C ILE A 135 1.97 -11.89 1.76
N LYS A 136 1.80 -13.21 1.60
CA LYS A 136 2.78 -14.19 2.12
C LYS A 136 4.17 -14.00 1.50
N ASP A 137 4.23 -13.60 0.24
CA ASP A 137 5.48 -13.28 -0.48
C ASP A 137 6.07 -11.90 -0.09
N GLY A 138 5.46 -11.19 0.87
CA GLY A 138 5.94 -9.94 1.44
C GLY A 138 5.32 -8.66 0.86
N MET A 139 4.26 -8.78 0.06
CA MET A 139 3.50 -7.62 -0.43
C MET A 139 2.74 -6.96 0.72
N ARG A 140 2.94 -5.66 0.92
CA ARG A 140 2.01 -4.82 1.70
C ARG A 140 0.92 -4.29 0.79
N THR A 141 -0.31 -4.27 1.28
CA THR A 141 -1.40 -3.58 0.60
C THR A 141 -1.18 -2.07 0.59
N LEU A 142 -1.86 -1.34 -0.30
CA LEU A 142 -1.82 0.13 -0.31
C LEU A 142 -2.16 0.75 1.05
N LYS A 143 -3.14 0.18 1.76
CA LYS A 143 -3.55 0.63 3.10
C LYS A 143 -2.47 0.35 4.14
N GLN A 144 -1.87 -0.84 4.13
CA GLN A 144 -0.77 -1.22 5.02
C GLN A 144 0.47 -0.32 4.83
N ASP A 145 0.87 -0.06 3.57
CA ASP A 145 1.97 0.85 3.26
C ASP A 145 1.65 2.29 3.68
N GLY A 146 0.40 2.74 3.52
CA GLY A 146 -0.08 4.02 4.05
C GLY A 146 0.06 4.12 5.56
N ILE A 147 -0.41 3.11 6.30
CA ILE A 147 -0.31 3.10 7.77
C ILE A 147 1.14 3.06 8.23
N TYR A 148 1.99 2.26 7.58
CA TYR A 148 3.42 2.25 7.83
C TYR A 148 4.06 3.64 7.68
N LYS A 149 3.60 4.44 6.70
CA LYS A 149 4.02 5.83 6.49
C LYS A 149 3.48 6.83 7.51
N ILE A 150 2.35 6.53 8.16
CA ILE A 150 1.87 7.30 9.31
C ILE A 150 2.88 7.19 10.46
N PHE A 151 3.35 5.99 10.76
CA PHE A 151 4.38 5.77 11.78
C PHE A 151 5.73 6.41 11.43
N LYS A 152 6.00 6.66 10.15
CA LYS A 152 7.17 7.46 9.70
C LYS A 152 6.94 8.97 9.77
N GLY A 153 5.71 9.42 9.95
CA GLY A 153 5.36 10.84 9.97
C GLY A 153 5.32 11.49 8.58
N ASP A 154 5.01 10.71 7.54
CA ASP A 154 4.89 11.18 6.16
C ASP A 154 3.46 11.61 5.80
N CYS A 155 2.45 10.89 6.30
CA CYS A 155 1.04 11.17 6.06
C CYS A 155 0.21 10.88 7.33
N ASP A 156 -1.11 11.05 7.24
CA ASP A 156 -2.04 10.73 8.32
C ASP A 156 -3.13 9.75 7.87
N LEU A 157 -3.89 9.25 8.84
CA LEU A 157 -4.93 8.26 8.59
C LEU A 157 -6.04 8.80 7.66
N LYS A 158 -6.37 10.08 7.77
CA LYS A 158 -7.38 10.73 6.92
C LYS A 158 -6.99 10.67 5.45
N GLN A 159 -5.71 10.93 5.12
CA GLN A 159 -5.22 10.83 3.75
C GLN A 159 -5.24 9.39 3.24
N VAL A 160 -4.81 8.42 4.08
CA VAL A 160 -4.79 7.01 3.69
C VAL A 160 -6.21 6.50 3.38
N LEU A 161 -7.18 6.78 4.24
CA LEU A 161 -8.57 6.34 4.05
C LEU A 161 -9.26 7.05 2.87
N ALA A 162 -8.89 8.29 2.56
CA ALA A 162 -9.45 9.01 1.42
C ALA A 162 -9.06 8.38 0.07
N VAL A 163 -7.89 7.73 0.00
CA VAL A 163 -7.41 7.10 -1.23
C VAL A 163 -7.55 5.59 -1.22
N CYS A 164 -7.54 4.90 -0.09
CA CYS A 164 -7.64 3.44 -0.03
C CYS A 164 -9.08 3.01 0.28
N ILE A 165 -9.93 2.93 -0.76
CA ILE A 165 -11.32 2.45 -0.67
C ILE A 165 -11.35 0.94 -0.92
N VAL A 166 -10.73 0.15 -0.03
CA VAL A 166 -11.00 -1.29 0.25
C VAL A 166 -10.38 -1.60 1.60
#